data_AF-A0A077DAP2-F1
#
_entry.id   AF-A0A077DAP2-F1
#
_cell.length_a   1.000
_cell.length_b   1.000
_cell.length_c   1.000
_cell.angle_alpha   90.00
_cell.angle_beta   90.00
_cell.angle_gamma   90.00
#
_symmetry.space_group_name_H-M   'P 1'
#
loop_
_entity.id
_entity.type
_entity.pdbx_description
1 polymer ?
#
loop_
_entity_poly.entity_id
_entity_poly.type
_entity_poly.pdbx_seq_one_letter_code
_entity_poly.pdbx_strand_id
1 'polypeptide(L)'
;MKAPVLFIGHGSPMHAIQNDTLTQHIEELLHYRQHPLASYAAPTPEHFYPLIYCLGASAQTDKLHIFNRHYEMASLSMTSFLWS
;
A
#
# COMPACT_ATOMS: atom_id res chain seq x y z
N MET A 1 -4.05 19.43 -12.00
CA MET A 1 -2.91 19.54 -11.06
C MET A 1 -2.34 18.15 -10.85
N LYS A 2 -1.03 17.93 -11.06
CA LYS A 2 -0.36 16.68 -10.69
C LYS A 2 0.25 16.88 -9.30
N ALA A 3 -0.27 16.19 -8.29
CA ALA A 3 0.35 16.14 -6.97
C ALA A 3 1.60 15.25 -7.03
N PRO A 4 2.68 15.58 -6.31
CA PRO A 4 3.81 14.67 -6.20
C PRO A 4 3.41 13.52 -5.28
N VAL A 5 3.58 12.29 -5.76
CA VAL A 5 3.52 11.09 -4.92
C VAL A 5 4.95 10.63 -4.71
N LEU A 6 5.43 10.71 -3.47
CA LEU A 6 6.77 10.30 -3.10
C LEU A 6 6.71 8.93 -2.42
N PHE A 7 7.17 7.91 -3.13
CA PHE A 7 7.38 6.57 -2.59
C PHE A 7 8.87 6.38 -2.37
N ILE A 8 9.28 6.21 -1.10
CA ILE A 8 10.66 5.83 -0.76
C ILE A 8 10.57 4.48 -0.07
N GLY A 9 11.06 3.45 -0.75
CA GLY A 9 11.30 2.14 -0.16
C GLY A 9 12.79 1.84 -0.20
N HIS A 10 13.37 1.50 0.95
CA HIS A 10 14.58 0.68 0.97
C HIS A 10 14.16 -0.70 1.47
N GLY A 11 14.61 -1.74 0.79
CA GLY A 11 14.69 -3.04 1.40
C GLY A 11 14.82 -4.14 0.38
N SER A 12 14.55 -5.36 0.81
CA SER A 12 15.06 -6.54 0.16
C SER A 12 14.04 -7.09 -0.84
N PRO A 13 14.29 -7.03 -2.17
CA PRO A 13 13.39 -7.60 -3.19
C PRO A 13 13.17 -9.12 -3.01
N MET A 14 13.91 -9.77 -2.11
CA MET A 14 13.77 -11.17 -1.77
C MET A 14 12.46 -11.51 -1.04
N HIS A 15 11.76 -10.55 -0.42
CA HIS A 15 10.47 -10.84 0.22
C HIS A 15 9.37 -11.16 -0.78
N ALA A 16 9.42 -10.61 -2.00
CA ALA A 16 8.44 -10.93 -3.05
C ALA A 16 8.42 -12.43 -3.45
N ILE A 17 9.42 -13.20 -3.03
CA ILE A 17 9.53 -14.64 -3.29
C ILE A 17 9.60 -15.49 -2.01
N GLN A 18 9.55 -14.88 -0.82
CA GLN A 18 9.55 -15.59 0.46
C GLN A 18 8.10 -15.76 0.95
N ASN A 19 7.85 -16.77 1.78
CA ASN A 19 6.52 -17.04 2.33
C ASN A 19 6.51 -16.72 3.82
N ASP A 20 6.50 -15.43 4.15
CA ASP A 20 6.57 -14.92 5.51
C ASP A 20 5.27 -14.19 5.93
N THR A 21 5.23 -13.73 7.19
CA THR A 21 4.06 -13.03 7.76
C THR A 21 3.70 -11.77 6.97
N LEU A 22 4.69 -11.04 6.43
CA LEU A 22 4.46 -9.86 5.60
C LEU A 22 3.76 -10.26 4.29
N THR A 23 4.23 -11.33 3.66
CA THR A 23 3.68 -11.91 2.43
C THR A 23 2.26 -12.45 2.64
N GLN A 24 1.98 -13.04 3.79
CA GLN A 24 0.64 -13.52 4.17
C GLN A 24 -0.38 -12.38 4.31
N HIS A 25 0.02 -11.22 4.81
CA HIS A 25 -0.87 -10.05 4.89
C HIS A 25 -1.01 -9.33 3.53
N ILE A 26 -0.01 -9.47 2.64
CA ILE A 26 -0.10 -8.98 1.26
C ILE A 26 -1.21 -9.72 0.50
N GLU A 27 -1.42 -11.02 0.72
CA GLU A 27 -2.51 -11.77 0.08
C GLU A 27 -3.89 -11.16 0.33
N GLU A 28 -4.17 -10.66 1.54
CA GLU A 28 -5.44 -9.97 1.83
C GLU A 28 -5.57 -8.66 1.02
N LEU A 29 -4.46 -7.94 0.87
CA LEU A 29 -4.38 -6.71 0.08
C LEU A 29 -4.52 -6.98 -1.42
N LEU A 30 -3.96 -8.09 -1.94
CA LEU A 30 -4.11 -8.49 -3.33
C LEU A 30 -5.58 -8.78 -3.69
N HIS A 31 -6.37 -9.22 -2.72
CA HIS A 31 -7.80 -9.48 -2.87
C HIS A 31 -8.70 -8.24 -2.65
N TYR A 32 -8.15 -7.01 -2.58
CA TYR A 32 -8.95 -5.80 -2.31
C TYR A 32 -10.16 -5.62 -3.26
N ARG A 33 -10.07 -6.10 -4.50
CA ARG A 33 -11.15 -6.05 -5.49
C ARG A 33 -12.39 -6.85 -5.13
N GLN A 34 -12.27 -7.80 -4.21
CA GLN A 34 -13.41 -8.58 -3.71
C GLN A 34 -14.30 -7.75 -2.76
N HIS A 35 -13.81 -6.61 -2.27
CA HIS A 35 -14.62 -5.73 -1.43
C HIS A 35 -15.80 -5.14 -2.24
N PRO A 36 -17.04 -5.15 -1.73
CA PRO A 36 -18.22 -4.69 -2.48
C PRO A 36 -18.14 -3.26 -3.03
N LEU A 37 -17.35 -2.41 -2.38
CA LEU A 37 -17.14 -1.02 -2.77
C LEU A 37 -15.83 -0.77 -3.54
N ALA A 38 -15.06 -1.82 -3.87
CA ALA A 38 -13.73 -1.64 -4.48
C ALA A 38 -13.80 -0.90 -5.82
N SER A 39 -14.76 -1.25 -6.67
CA SER A 39 -14.95 -0.58 -7.97
C SER A 39 -15.46 0.86 -7.85
N TYR A 40 -16.15 1.19 -6.75
CA TYR A 40 -16.58 2.55 -6.45
C TYR A 40 -15.43 3.40 -5.90
N ALA A 41 -14.63 2.85 -5.00
CA ALA A 41 -13.52 3.55 -4.35
C ALA A 41 -12.27 3.66 -5.25
N ALA A 42 -11.98 2.62 -6.04
CA ALA A 42 -10.85 2.52 -6.94
C ALA A 42 -11.25 1.75 -8.21
N PRO A 43 -11.86 2.43 -9.21
CA PRO A 43 -12.34 1.80 -10.46
C PRO A 43 -11.25 1.04 -11.21
N THR A 44 -10.02 1.51 -11.08
CA THR A 44 -8.81 0.94 -11.67
C THR A 44 -7.73 0.82 -10.58
N PRO A 45 -6.80 -0.15 -10.71
CA PRO A 45 -5.91 -0.56 -9.63
C PRO A 45 -4.63 0.28 -9.48
N GLU A 46 -4.38 1.21 -10.40
CA GLU A 46 -3.12 1.95 -10.51
C GLU A 46 -2.80 2.80 -9.28
N HIS A 47 -3.81 3.27 -8.56
CA HIS A 47 -3.61 4.00 -7.30
C HIS A 47 -3.33 3.06 -6.12
N PHE A 48 -3.61 1.77 -6.26
CA PHE A 48 -3.36 0.74 -5.24
C PHE A 48 -2.00 0.04 -5.42
N TYR A 49 -1.58 -0.20 -6.67
CA TYR A 49 -0.33 -0.91 -6.97
C TYR A 49 0.91 -0.37 -6.26
N PRO A 50 1.15 0.94 -6.13
CA PRO A 50 2.33 1.45 -5.44
C PRO A 50 2.46 0.98 -3.99
N LEU A 51 1.34 0.77 -3.30
CA LEU A 51 1.35 0.23 -1.94
C LEU A 51 1.97 -1.17 -1.88
N ILE A 52 1.68 -2.01 -2.89
CA ILE A 52 2.23 -3.36 -3.01
C ILE A 52 3.75 -3.33 -3.24
N TYR A 53 4.24 -2.38 -4.04
CA TYR A 53 5.69 -2.19 -4.23
C TYR A 53 6.38 -1.78 -2.92
N CYS A 54 5.81 -0.84 -2.17
CA CYS A 54 6.35 -0.42 -0.88
C CYS A 54 6.36 -1.58 0.14
N LEU A 55 5.27 -2.35 0.20
CA LEU A 55 5.18 -3.53 1.05
C LEU A 55 6.23 -4.58 0.68
N GLY A 56 6.35 -4.93 -0.60
CA GLY A 56 7.35 -5.89 -1.07
C GLY A 56 8.80 -5.43 -0.86
N ALA A 57 9.03 -4.12 -0.76
CA ALA A 57 10.33 -3.56 -0.43
C ALA A 57 10.60 -3.50 1.09
N SER A 58 9.59 -3.55 1.96
CA SER A 58 9.77 -3.43 3.41
C SER A 58 10.42 -4.67 4.05
N ALA A 59 11.09 -4.50 5.20
CA ALA A 59 11.64 -5.58 5.99
C ALA A 59 10.65 -6.07 7.08
N GLN A 60 10.72 -7.34 7.49
CA GLN A 60 9.89 -7.87 8.60
C GLN A 60 10.15 -7.15 9.94
N THR A 61 11.34 -6.56 10.09
CA THR A 61 11.73 -5.78 11.26
C THR A 61 11.19 -4.35 11.22
N ASP A 62 10.76 -3.87 10.05
CA ASP A 62 10.27 -2.51 9.90
C ASP A 62 8.92 -2.38 10.61
N LYS A 63 8.79 -1.28 11.35
CA LYS A 63 7.54 -0.91 11.99
C LYS A 63 6.69 -0.12 11.01
N LEU A 64 5.40 -0.47 10.93
CA LEU A 64 4.45 0.31 10.17
C LEU A 64 4.02 1.56 10.96
N HIS A 65 4.26 2.72 10.37
CA HIS A 65 3.77 4.02 10.82
C HIS A 65 2.72 4.53 9.83
N ILE A 66 1.51 4.80 10.33
CA ILE A 66 0.44 5.39 9.53
C ILE A 66 0.27 6.84 9.92
N PHE A 67 0.36 7.74 8.96
CA PHE A 67 0.20 9.17 9.16
C PHE A 67 -0.63 9.78 8.02
N ASN A 68 -0.95 11.08 8.16
CA ASN A 68 -1.72 11.80 7.15
C ASN A 68 -3.11 11.20 6.84
N ARG A 69 -3.72 10.48 7.79
CA ARG A 69 -5.02 9.81 7.64
C ARG A 69 -6.17 10.81 7.62
N HIS A 70 -6.36 11.46 6.48
CA HIS A 70 -7.48 12.37 6.23
C HIS A 70 -8.02 12.17 4.81
N TYR A 71 -9.24 12.66 4.60
CA TYR A 71 -9.89 12.68 3.29
C TYR A 71 -9.97 14.11 2.80
N GLU A 72 -9.45 14.34 1.60
CA GLU A 72 -9.54 15.60 0.88
C GLU A 72 -10.67 15.51 -0.15
N MET A 73 -11.38 16.61 -0.42
CA MET A 73 -12.53 16.62 -1.35
C MET A 73 -13.54 15.46 -1.10
N ALA A 74 -13.75 15.10 0.17
CA ALA A 74 -14.61 14.04 0.68
C ALA A 74 -14.30 12.59 0.25
N SER A 75 -13.43 12.37 -0.73
CA SER A 75 -13.21 11.03 -1.33
C SER A 75 -11.74 10.71 -1.63
N LEU A 76 -10.86 11.71 -1.65
CA LEU A 76 -9.44 11.51 -1.89
C LEU A 76 -8.75 11.15 -0.57
N SER A 77 -8.41 9.87 -0.37
CA SER A 77 -7.63 9.47 0.80
C SER A 77 -6.19 9.97 0.67
N MET A 78 -5.73 10.66 1.71
CA MET A 78 -4.35 11.12 1.84
C MET A 78 -3.51 10.25 2.78
N THR A 79 -4.02 9.06 3.13
CA THR A 79 -3.36 8.12 4.05
C THR A 79 -1.96 7.78 3.55
N SER A 80 -0.97 8.01 4.41
CA SER A 80 0.44 7.72 4.13
C SER A 80 0.94 6.60 5.04
N PHE A 81 1.80 5.76 4.47
CA PHE A 81 2.43 4.62 5.14
C PHE A 81 3.95 4.81 5.12
N LEU A 82 4.59 4.56 6.25
CA LEU A 82 6.05 4.54 6.41
C LEU A 82 6.44 3.23 7.09
N TRP A 83 7.42 2.54 6.52
CA TRP A 83 8.09 1.38 7.13
C TRP A 83 9.50 1.81 7.53
N SER A 84 9.87 1.58 8.80
CA SER A 84 11.18 1.96 9.36
C SER A 84 11.57 1.16 10.60
#